data_AF-A0A4P6MLL2-F1
#
_entry.id   AF-A0A4P6MLL2-F1
#
_cell.length_a   1.000
_cell.length_b   1.000
_cell.length_c   1.000
_cell.angle_alpha   90.00
_cell.angle_beta   90.00
_cell.angle_gamma   90.00
#
_symmetry.space_group_name_H-M   'P 1'
#
loop_
_entity.id
_entity.type
_entity.pdbx_description
1 polymer ?
#
loop_
_entity_poly.entity_id
_entity_poly.type
_entity_poly.pdbx_seq_one_letter_code
_entity_poly.pdbx_strand_id
1 'polypeptide(L)' 'MFDERPWYQRNDYLGWIKRAKREDTKLRRLNQMLDELETGNVYMKMA' A
#
# COMPACT_ATOMS: atom_id res chain seq x y z
N MET A 1 16.53 8.00 -11.22
CA MET A 1 15.38 8.50 -12.00
C MET A 1 14.15 8.27 -11.12
N PHE A 2 13.74 9.28 -10.36
CA PHE A 2 12.80 9.15 -9.22
C PHE A 2 11.32 9.18 -9.67
N ASP A 3 10.99 8.43 -10.72
CA ASP A 3 9.65 8.47 -11.35
C ASP A 3 8.95 7.10 -11.45
N GLU A 4 9.54 6.03 -10.92
CA GLU A 4 9.00 4.66 -11.07
C GLU A 4 7.99 4.26 -10.01
N ARG A 5 7.33 5.21 -9.32
CA ARG A 5 6.17 4.88 -8.47
C ARG A 5 4.90 5.34 -9.15
N PRO A 6 4.18 4.42 -9.82
CA PRO A 6 2.95 4.77 -10.49
C PRO A 6 1.92 5.33 -9.52
N TRP A 7 1.28 6.43 -9.92
CA TRP A 7 0.20 7.10 -9.18
C TRP A 7 -0.93 6.14 -8.80
N TYR A 8 -1.17 5.08 -9.59
CA TYR A 8 -2.18 4.08 -9.33
C TYR A 8 -1.90 3.26 -8.06
N GLN A 9 -0.63 3.08 -7.67
CA GLN A 9 -0.28 2.30 -6.47
C GLN A 9 -0.93 2.86 -5.21
N ARG A 10 -0.88 4.18 -5.05
CA ARG A 10 -1.47 4.86 -3.90
C ARG A 10 -2.99 4.75 -3.89
N ASN A 11 -3.63 4.86 -5.05
CA ASN A 11 -5.09 4.77 -5.16
C ASN A 11 -5.61 3.36 -4.85
N ASP A 12 -4.88 2.32 -5.26
CA ASP A 12 -5.20 0.92 -4.93
C ASP A 12 -5.06 0.63 -3.43
N TYR A 13 -3.98 1.07 -2.78
CA TYR A 13 -3.84 0.93 -1.33
C TYR A 13 -4.97 1.63 -0.58
N LEU A 14 -5.32 2.85 -0.98
CA LEU A 14 -6.43 3.58 -0.36
C LEU A 14 -7.76 2.85 -0.53
N GLY A 15 -8.03 2.27 -1.70
CA GLY A 15 -9.21 1.43 -1.93
C GLY A 15 -9.20 0.15 -1.08
N TRP A 16 -8.05 -0.53 -1.01
CA TRP A 16 -7.86 -1.75 -0.24
C TRP A 16 -7.98 -1.53 1.27
N ILE A 17 -7.43 -0.43 1.80
CA ILE A 17 -7.58 -0.02 3.19
C ILE A 17 -9.03 0.35 3.47
N LYS A 18 -9.67 1.14 2.59
CA LYS A 18 -11.09 1.54 2.74
C LYS A 18 -12.05 0.35 2.74
N ARG A 19 -11.71 -0.75 2.07
CA ARG A 19 -12.51 -1.99 2.04
C ARG A 19 -12.53 -2.75 3.37
N ALA A 20 -11.58 -2.50 4.27
CA ALA A 20 -11.58 -3.13 5.59
C ALA A 20 -12.69 -2.54 6.48
N LYS A 21 -13.54 -3.40 7.07
CA LYS A 21 -14.65 -2.98 7.94
C LYS A 21 -14.18 -2.58 9.35
N ARG A 22 -13.12 -3.20 9.86
CA ARG A 22 -12.59 -2.96 11.22
C ARG A 22 -11.42 -1.98 11.17
N GLU A 23 -11.37 -1.06 12.12
CA GLU A 23 -10.31 -0.04 12.20
C GLU A 23 -8.93 -0.64 12.45
N ASP A 24 -8.85 -1.66 13.31
CA ASP A 24 -7.62 -2.44 13.53
C ASP A 24 -7.03 -2.98 12.21
N THR A 25 -7.90 -3.53 11.35
CA THR A 25 -7.48 -4.05 10.03
C THR A 25 -7.04 -2.94 9.08
N LYS A 26 -7.63 -1.74 9.17
CA LYS A 26 -7.19 -0.57 8.39
C LYS A 26 -5.79 -0.14 8.83
N LEU A 27 -5.55 -0.05 10.14
CA LEU A 27 -4.25 0.34 10.70
C LEU A 27 -3.14 -0.66 10.34
N ARG A 28 -3.43 -1.96 10.42
CA ARG A 28 -2.48 -3.00 9.99
C ARG A 28 -2.11 -2.89 8.51
N ARG A 29 -3.09 -2.64 7.63
CA ARG A 29 -2.85 -2.45 6.19
C ARG A 29 -2.10 -1.15 5.88
N LEU A 30 -2.37 -0.09 6.64
CA LEU A 30 -1.64 1.18 6.52
C LEU A 30 -0.16 0.99 6.89
N ASN A 31 0.13 0.33 8.03
CA ASN A 31 1.50 0.01 8.43
C ASN A 31 2.19 -0.88 7.39
N GLN A 32 1.49 -1.87 6.83
CA GLN A 32 2.03 -2.70 5.75
C GLN A 32 2.40 -1.88 4.51
N MET A 33 1.56 -0.94 4.09
CA MET A 33 1.86 -0.05 2.98
C MET A 33 3.09 0.82 3.28
N LEU A 34 3.21 1.37 4.49
CA LEU A 34 4.34 2.21 4.88
C LEU A 34 5.66 1.43 4.87
N ASP A 35 5.66 0.19 5.38
CA ASP A 35 6.80 -0.71 5.36
C ASP A 35 7.24 -1.08 3.92
N GLU A 36 6.28 -1.33 3.02
CA GLU A 36 6.52 -1.59 1.60
C GLU A 36 7.01 -0.34 0.84
N LEU A 37 6.54 0.85 1.22
CA LEU A 37 7.03 2.12 0.69
C LEU A 37 8.47 2.40 1.14
N GLU A 38 8.81 2.11 2.39
CA GLU A 38 10.14 2.31 2.96
C GLU A 38 11.16 1.30 2.41
N THR A 39 10.77 0.03 2.30
CA THR A 39 11.62 -1.05 1.79
C THR A 39 11.91 -0.93 0.29
N GLY A 40 11.14 -0.10 -0.45
CA GLY A 40 11.44 0.24 -1.83
C GLY A 40 11.21 -0.86 -2.87
N ASN A 41 10.87 -2.09 -2.47
CA ASN A 41 11.04 -3.27 -3.32
C ASN A 41 9.81 -4.18 -3.45
N VAL A 42 8.64 -3.78 -2.95
CA VAL A 42 7.44 -4.62 -3.03
C VAL A 42 6.21 -3.76 -3.28
N TYR A 43 5.64 -3.92 -4.48
CA TYR A 43 4.26 -3.56 -4.73
C TYR A 43 3.47 -4.84 -4.94
N MET A 44 2.57 -5.15 -3.99
CA MET A 44 1.60 -6.25 -4.03
C MET A 44 2.10 -7.64 -4.41
N LYS A 45 3.39 -8.01 -4.27
CA LYS A 45 3.91 -9.36 -4.66
C LYS A 45 3.22 -9.91 -5.93
N MET A 46 3.04 -9.08 -6.96
CA MET A 46 2.61 -9.58 -8.25
C MET A 46 3.87 -10.16 -8.90
N ALA A 47 4.12 -11.44 -8.65
CA ALA A 47 5.06 -12.24 -9.42
C ALA A 47 4.38 -12.75 -10.69
#